data_AF-A0A940N0E6-F1
#
_entry.id   AF-A0A940N0E6-F1
#
_cell.length_a   1.000
_cell.length_b   1.000
_cell.length_c   1.000
_cell.angle_alpha   90.00
_cell.angle_beta   90.00
_cell.angle_gamma   90.00
#
_symmetry.space_group_name_H-M   'P 1'
#
loop_
_entity.id
_entity.type
_entity.pdbx_description
1 polymer ?
#
loop_
_entity_poly.entity_id
_entity_poly.type
_entity_poly.pdbx_seq_one_letter_code
_entity_poly.pdbx_strand_id
1 'polypeptide(L)'
;MTYPAGSLLAVMLGEDAPIDVRRAARRLRSERAPALAVDDDIAALARGLASAEMSRSPAVLDALPPLFWLEAHRQDGAGAPGIEGWVVERKGGGLAVRGFSFVSGDEALPVPEGTATVSFGADAREETGYLRGLVTAICLPEMLSQMGESSPVVLMPADAPEEEASLLRGFRLSVAMSPGSVPG
;
A
#
# COMPACT_ATOMS: atom_id res chain seq x y z
N MET A 1 16.91 4.33 4.52
CA MET A 1 16.25 3.14 3.95
C MET A 1 15.91 3.46 2.50
N THR A 2 16.06 2.51 1.59
CA THR A 2 15.69 2.72 0.18
C THR A 2 14.31 2.12 -0.07
N TYR A 3 13.49 2.80 -0.86
CA TYR A 3 12.22 2.28 -1.34
C TYR A 3 12.50 1.09 -2.30
N PRO A 4 11.65 0.06 -2.38
CA PRO A 4 11.92 -1.09 -3.24
C PRO A 4 12.12 -0.68 -4.70
N ALA A 5 13.21 -1.16 -5.31
CA ALA A 5 13.44 -1.02 -6.75
C ALA A 5 12.48 -1.94 -7.52
N GLY A 6 12.14 -1.54 -8.75
CA GLY A 6 11.11 -2.21 -9.54
C GLY A 6 9.70 -2.05 -8.94
N SER A 7 9.48 -0.99 -8.16
CA SER A 7 8.18 -0.74 -7.55
C SER A 7 7.08 -0.57 -8.60
N LEU A 8 5.88 -1.06 -8.30
CA LEU A 8 4.73 -0.86 -9.17
C LEU A 8 4.47 0.64 -9.37
N LEU A 9 4.65 1.49 -8.35
CA LEU A 9 4.53 2.93 -8.51
C LEU A 9 5.51 3.51 -9.54
N ALA A 10 6.78 3.10 -9.53
CA ALA A 10 7.76 3.55 -10.52
C ALA A 10 7.37 3.08 -11.93
N VAL A 11 6.97 1.81 -12.06
CA VAL A 11 6.50 1.24 -13.33
C VAL A 11 5.28 2.00 -13.86
N MET A 12 4.30 2.33 -13.01
CA MET A 12 3.13 3.13 -13.38
C MET A 12 3.46 4.53 -13.89
N LEU A 13 4.66 5.05 -13.59
CA LEU A 13 5.14 6.36 -14.03
C LEU A 13 6.03 6.29 -15.27
N GLY A 14 6.45 5.08 -15.65
CA GLY A 14 7.25 4.82 -16.84
C GLY A 14 6.55 5.24 -18.13
N GLU A 15 7.34 5.45 -19.18
CA GLU A 15 6.86 5.93 -20.48
C GLU A 15 5.97 4.92 -21.19
N ASP A 16 6.14 3.63 -20.91
CA ASP A 16 5.38 2.55 -21.51
C ASP A 16 4.08 2.21 -20.76
N ALA A 17 3.88 2.75 -19.55
CA ALA A 17 2.68 2.48 -18.77
C ALA A 17 1.41 3.05 -19.46
N PRO A 18 0.28 2.33 -19.46
CA PRO A 18 -0.97 2.82 -20.01
C PRO A 18 -1.37 4.23 -19.50
N ILE A 19 -2.02 5.03 -20.34
CA ILE A 19 -2.32 6.45 -20.05
C ILE A 19 -3.12 6.61 -18.76
N ASP A 20 -4.10 5.75 -18.52
CA ASP A 20 -4.99 5.81 -17.37
C ASP A 20 -4.30 5.38 -16.06
N VAL A 21 -3.31 4.48 -16.16
CA VAL A 21 -2.40 4.08 -15.09
C VAL A 21 -1.49 5.25 -14.71
N ARG A 22 -0.81 5.85 -15.71
CA ARG A 22 0.02 7.05 -15.50
C ARG A 22 -0.78 8.20 -14.91
N ARG A 23 -2.04 8.37 -15.32
CA ARG A 23 -2.91 9.43 -14.78
C ARG A 23 -3.14 9.24 -13.28
N ALA A 24 -3.36 8.00 -12.83
CA ALA A 24 -3.52 7.70 -11.41
C ALA A 24 -2.24 8.02 -10.61
N ALA A 25 -1.08 7.59 -11.08
CA ALA A 25 0.20 7.90 -10.43
C ALA A 25 0.53 9.41 -10.45
N ARG A 26 0.23 10.12 -11.54
CA ARG A 26 0.40 11.58 -11.62
C ARG A 26 -0.51 12.33 -10.66
N ARG A 27 -1.75 11.86 -10.44
CA ARG A 27 -2.66 12.42 -9.43
C ARG A 27 -2.02 12.33 -8.04
N LEU A 28 -1.58 11.13 -7.64
CA LEU A 28 -0.90 10.91 -6.36
C LEU A 28 0.27 11.87 -6.17
N ARG A 29 1.13 12.03 -7.20
CA ARG A 29 2.24 12.99 -7.17
C ARG A 29 1.77 14.43 -6.99
N SER A 30 0.75 14.85 -7.76
CA SER A 30 0.25 16.23 -7.71
C SER A 30 -0.32 16.61 -6.35
N GLU A 31 -0.92 15.64 -5.65
CA GLU A 31 -1.47 15.80 -4.31
C GLU A 31 -0.44 15.53 -3.20
N ARG A 32 0.81 15.22 -3.57
CA ARG A 32 1.89 14.83 -2.64
C ARG A 32 1.47 13.69 -1.70
N ALA A 33 0.70 12.75 -2.25
CA ALA A 33 0.20 11.61 -1.51
C ALA A 33 1.37 10.76 -0.97
N PRO A 34 1.28 10.25 0.27
CA PRO A 34 2.21 9.25 0.77
C PRO A 34 2.19 8.01 -0.12
N ALA A 35 3.35 7.40 -0.33
CA ALA A 35 3.50 6.13 -1.02
C ALA A 35 4.23 5.14 -0.12
N LEU A 36 3.56 4.03 0.14
CA LEU A 36 3.98 3.04 1.11
C LEU A 36 4.16 1.68 0.44
N ALA A 37 5.37 1.14 0.50
CA ALA A 37 5.62 -0.26 0.21
C ALA A 37 5.51 -1.08 1.50
N VAL A 38 4.93 -2.26 1.41
CA VAL A 38 4.76 -3.19 2.52
C VAL A 38 5.66 -4.39 2.30
N ASP A 39 6.50 -4.70 3.30
CA ASP A 39 7.33 -5.89 3.25
C ASP A 39 6.52 -7.19 3.42
N ASP A 40 7.19 -8.32 3.22
CA ASP A 40 6.54 -9.64 3.28
C ASP A 40 6.01 -10.00 4.68
N ASP A 41 6.71 -9.57 5.74
CA ASP A 41 6.31 -9.83 7.13
C ASP A 41 5.01 -9.10 7.46
N ILE A 42 4.91 -7.82 7.08
CA ILE A 42 3.71 -7.00 7.29
C ILE A 42 2.60 -7.45 6.35
N ALA A 43 2.91 -7.89 5.13
CA ALA A 43 1.93 -8.50 4.25
C ALA A 43 1.34 -9.81 4.83
N ALA A 44 2.15 -10.60 5.54
CA ALA A 44 1.67 -11.78 6.27
C ALA A 44 0.81 -11.39 7.48
N LEU A 45 1.24 -10.42 8.28
CA LEU A 45 0.46 -9.86 9.39
C LEU A 45 -0.91 -9.37 8.92
N ALA A 46 -0.95 -8.65 7.79
CA ALA A 46 -2.18 -8.13 7.19
C ALA A 46 -3.21 -9.22 6.90
N ARG A 47 -2.80 -10.43 6.51
CA ARG A 47 -3.73 -11.56 6.30
C ARG A 47 -4.31 -12.06 7.60
N GLY A 48 -3.51 -12.12 8.67
CA GLY A 48 -4.02 -12.43 10.01
C GLY A 48 -5.02 -11.37 10.48
N LEU A 49 -4.78 -10.09 10.15
CA LEU A 49 -5.68 -9.00 10.49
C LEU A 49 -6.95 -8.99 9.65
N ALA A 50 -6.92 -9.47 8.40
CA ALA A 50 -8.05 -9.42 7.46
C ALA A 50 -9.37 -10.01 8.02
N SER A 51 -9.25 -11.01 8.90
CA SER A 51 -10.36 -11.67 9.60
C SER A 51 -10.54 -11.22 11.05
N ALA A 52 -9.61 -10.44 11.59
CA ALA A 52 -9.66 -9.96 12.97
C ALA A 52 -10.70 -8.82 13.14
N GLU A 53 -11.35 -8.76 14.30
CA GLU A 53 -12.32 -7.71 14.61
C GLU A 53 -11.73 -6.29 14.52
N MET A 54 -10.46 -6.15 14.89
CA MET A 54 -9.74 -4.88 14.82
C MET A 54 -9.72 -4.30 13.40
N SER A 55 -9.66 -5.15 12.37
CA SER A 55 -9.69 -4.68 10.98
C SER A 55 -11.03 -4.08 10.57
N ARG A 56 -12.09 -4.32 11.34
CA ARG A 56 -13.42 -3.73 11.13
C ARG A 56 -13.62 -2.46 11.96
N SER A 57 -12.64 -2.03 12.75
CA SER A 57 -12.77 -0.84 13.58
C SER A 57 -12.84 0.43 12.73
N PRO A 58 -13.84 1.31 12.91
CA PRO A 58 -13.89 2.62 12.25
C PRO A 58 -12.68 3.51 12.57
N ALA A 59 -12.03 3.31 13.73
CA ALA A 59 -10.86 4.09 14.14
C ALA A 59 -9.68 3.97 13.16
N VAL A 60 -9.63 2.89 12.37
CA VAL A 60 -8.64 2.72 11.30
C VAL A 60 -8.74 3.85 10.27
N LEU A 61 -9.95 4.35 9.98
CA LEU A 61 -10.15 5.42 9.00
C LEU A 61 -9.62 6.78 9.49
N ASP A 62 -9.59 7.00 10.80
CA ASP A 62 -9.19 8.28 11.38
C ASP A 62 -7.68 8.50 11.32
N ALA A 63 -6.90 7.42 11.39
CA ALA A 63 -5.43 7.42 11.29
C ALA A 63 -4.91 7.54 9.84
N LEU A 64 -5.78 7.41 8.83
CA LEU A 64 -5.35 7.38 7.43
C LEU A 64 -5.29 8.77 6.78
N PRO A 65 -4.30 9.01 5.90
CA PRO A 65 -4.30 10.19 5.04
C PRO A 65 -5.49 10.16 4.06
N PRO A 66 -5.93 11.33 3.55
CA PRO A 66 -7.08 11.42 2.66
C PRO A 66 -6.87 10.68 1.32
N LEU A 67 -5.64 10.63 0.83
CA LEU A 67 -5.23 9.93 -0.38
C LEU A 67 -3.81 9.38 -0.19
N PHE A 68 -3.59 8.11 -0.52
CA PHE A 68 -2.27 7.49 -0.47
C PHE A 68 -2.13 6.34 -1.47
N TRP A 69 -0.89 5.96 -1.72
CA TRP A 69 -0.50 4.76 -2.44
C TRP A 69 -0.02 3.69 -1.47
N LEU A 70 -0.43 2.45 -1.73
CA LEU A 70 -0.02 1.27 -1.01
C LEU A 70 0.36 0.19 -2.01
N GLU A 71 1.49 -0.49 -1.80
CA GLU A 71 1.85 -1.67 -2.60
C GLU A 71 2.46 -2.78 -1.74
N ALA A 72 2.26 -4.03 -2.16
CA ALA A 72 2.74 -5.23 -1.49
C ALA A 72 3.09 -6.31 -2.53
N HIS A 73 4.03 -7.19 -2.19
CA HIS A 73 4.32 -8.35 -3.03
C HIS A 73 3.14 -9.33 -3.05
N ARG A 74 2.84 -9.83 -4.25
CA ARG A 74 1.87 -10.92 -4.43
C ARG A 74 2.54 -12.22 -3.99
N GLN A 75 2.05 -12.85 -2.92
CA GLN A 75 2.56 -14.16 -2.49
C GLN A 75 1.63 -15.34 -2.80
N ASP A 76 0.39 -15.11 -3.24
CA ASP A 76 -0.60 -16.19 -3.42
C ASP A 76 -0.93 -16.43 -4.90
N GLY A 77 -0.57 -17.62 -5.38
CA GLY A 77 -1.02 -18.18 -6.67
C GLY A 77 0.07 -18.97 -7.39
N ALA A 78 -0.33 -19.98 -8.18
CA ALA A 78 0.55 -20.70 -9.11
C ALA A 78 1.05 -19.84 -10.30
N GLY A 79 1.06 -18.51 -10.13
CA GLY A 79 1.44 -17.52 -11.12
C GLY A 79 2.86 -17.00 -10.89
N ALA A 80 3.33 -16.19 -11.85
CA ALA A 80 4.62 -15.52 -11.73
C ALA A 80 4.61 -14.49 -10.58
N PRO A 81 5.77 -14.27 -9.91
CA PRO A 81 5.90 -13.25 -8.87
C PRO A 81 5.50 -11.87 -9.38
N GLY A 82 4.95 -11.03 -8.50
CA GLY A 82 4.48 -9.71 -8.87
C GLY A 82 4.22 -8.80 -7.68
N ILE A 83 3.74 -7.59 -7.97
CA ILE A 83 3.38 -6.55 -7.01
C ILE A 83 1.93 -6.18 -7.24
N GLU A 84 1.18 -6.05 -6.15
CA GLU A 84 -0.16 -5.46 -6.15
C GLU A 84 -0.09 -4.09 -5.51
N GLY A 85 -0.85 -3.15 -6.04
CA GLY A 85 -0.87 -1.80 -5.50
C GLY A 85 -2.21 -1.12 -5.67
N TRP A 86 -2.46 -0.16 -4.80
CA TRP A 86 -3.75 0.45 -4.63
C TRP A 86 -3.61 1.95 -4.44
N VAL A 87 -4.37 2.69 -5.25
CA VAL A 87 -4.72 4.07 -4.91
C VAL A 87 -5.85 3.99 -3.90
N VAL A 88 -5.63 4.49 -2.68
CA VAL A 88 -6.60 4.45 -1.59
C VAL A 88 -7.02 5.87 -1.24
N GLU A 89 -8.32 6.13 -1.29
CA GLU A 89 -8.91 7.43 -0.99
C GLU A 89 -9.97 7.31 0.10
N ARG A 90 -9.82 8.10 1.17
CA ARG A 90 -10.77 8.11 2.28
C ARG A 90 -12.05 8.83 1.88
N LYS A 91 -13.19 8.16 2.07
CA LYS A 91 -14.55 8.70 1.86
C LYS A 91 -15.37 8.57 3.14
N GLY A 92 -16.47 9.31 3.23
CA GLY A 92 -17.36 9.26 4.40
C GLY A 92 -17.98 7.86 4.57
N GLY A 93 -17.36 7.03 5.42
CA GLY A 93 -17.80 5.66 5.73
C GLY A 93 -16.89 4.53 5.23
N GLY A 94 -15.78 4.82 4.55
CA GLY A 94 -14.88 3.78 4.06
C GLY A 94 -13.77 4.28 3.14
N LEU A 95 -13.21 3.37 2.35
CA LEU A 95 -12.13 3.66 1.41
C LEU A 95 -12.59 3.37 -0.01
N ALA A 96 -12.47 4.34 -0.90
CA ALA A 96 -12.54 4.11 -2.34
C ALA A 96 -11.16 3.66 -2.82
N VAL A 97 -11.12 2.53 -3.53
CA VAL A 97 -9.87 1.88 -3.92
C VAL A 97 -9.86 1.64 -5.41
N ARG A 98 -8.73 1.93 -6.04
CA ARG A 98 -8.42 1.48 -7.40
C ARG A 98 -7.17 0.61 -7.38
N GLY A 99 -7.34 -0.65 -7.78
CA GLY A 99 -6.28 -1.67 -7.78
C GLY A 99 -5.49 -1.69 -9.08
N PHE A 100 -4.23 -2.05 -8.96
CA PHE A 100 -3.26 -2.23 -10.03
C PHE A 100 -2.38 -3.42 -9.69
N SER A 101 -1.88 -4.10 -10.71
CA SER A 101 -0.88 -5.15 -10.52
C SER A 101 0.23 -5.04 -11.55
N PHE A 102 1.36 -5.64 -11.22
CA PHE A 102 2.50 -5.80 -12.09
C PHE A 102 3.07 -7.20 -11.88
N VAL A 103 3.27 -7.93 -12.96
CA VAL A 103 3.97 -9.22 -12.93
C VAL A 103 5.45 -8.94 -13.17
N SER A 104 6.37 -9.59 -12.49
CA SER A 104 7.80 -9.35 -12.74
C SER A 104 8.24 -9.93 -14.09
N GLY A 105 8.94 -9.13 -14.91
CA GLY A 105 9.53 -9.55 -16.20
C GLY A 105 9.86 -8.39 -17.14
N ASP A 106 10.71 -8.63 -18.14
CA ASP A 106 11.29 -7.59 -19.02
C ASP A 106 10.28 -6.80 -19.87
N GLU A 107 9.08 -7.35 -20.11
CA GLU A 107 8.01 -6.70 -20.88
C GLU A 107 6.74 -6.45 -20.05
N ALA A 108 6.82 -6.59 -18.73
CA ALA A 108 5.64 -6.48 -17.91
C ALA A 108 5.15 -5.03 -17.84
N LEU A 109 3.84 -4.87 -18.07
CA LEU A 109 3.17 -3.58 -17.94
C LEU A 109 2.19 -3.61 -16.76
N PRO A 110 1.97 -2.47 -16.10
CA PRO A 110 1.03 -2.39 -15.00
C PRO A 110 -0.40 -2.52 -15.52
N VAL A 111 -1.18 -3.41 -14.91
CA VAL A 111 -2.56 -3.73 -15.30
C VAL A 111 -3.54 -3.17 -14.26
N PRO A 112 -4.60 -2.46 -14.67
CA PRO A 112 -5.69 -2.09 -13.76
C PRO A 112 -6.51 -3.32 -13.33
N GLU A 113 -6.72 -3.49 -12.02
CA GLU A 113 -7.50 -4.60 -11.43
C GLU A 113 -8.97 -4.20 -11.14
N GLY A 114 -9.31 -2.93 -11.36
CA GLY A 114 -10.66 -2.39 -11.15
C GLY A 114 -10.78 -1.50 -9.92
N THR A 115 -12.01 -1.24 -9.51
CA THR A 115 -12.35 -0.35 -8.38
C THR A 115 -13.21 -1.06 -7.35
N ALA A 116 -12.95 -0.80 -6.08
CA ALA A 116 -13.71 -1.36 -4.96
C ALA A 116 -13.98 -0.30 -3.89
N THR A 117 -14.96 -0.57 -3.02
CA THR A 117 -15.16 0.18 -1.79
C THR A 117 -14.88 -0.74 -0.61
N VAL A 118 -13.96 -0.34 0.27
CA VAL A 118 -13.66 -1.06 1.50
C VAL A 118 -14.42 -0.41 2.63
N SER A 119 -15.38 -1.15 3.18
CA SER A 119 -16.16 -0.75 4.34
C SER A 119 -15.56 -1.30 5.64
N PHE A 120 -15.79 -0.57 6.73
CA PHE A 120 -15.47 -0.96 8.10
C PHE A 120 -16.78 -1.16 8.89
N GLY A 121 -16.72 -1.87 10.01
CA GLY A 121 -17.87 -2.19 10.85
C GLY A 121 -18.71 -3.36 10.30
N ALA A 122 -20.03 -3.26 10.46
CA ALA A 122 -20.97 -4.33 10.10
C ALA A 122 -21.05 -4.59 8.58
N ASP A 123 -20.73 -3.59 7.75
CA ASP A 123 -20.78 -3.69 6.29
C ASP A 123 -19.48 -4.23 5.66
N ALA A 124 -18.52 -4.66 6.50
CA ALA A 124 -17.24 -5.19 6.07
C ALA A 124 -17.39 -6.51 5.29
N ARG A 125 -16.96 -6.53 4.02
CA ARG A 125 -16.98 -7.72 3.16
C ARG A 125 -15.66 -8.51 3.22
N GLU A 126 -15.72 -9.81 2.95
CA GLU A 126 -14.54 -10.68 2.91
C GLU A 126 -13.65 -10.45 1.68
N GLU A 127 -14.24 -10.10 0.53
CA GLU A 127 -13.53 -9.85 -0.73
C GLU A 127 -12.47 -8.74 -0.61
N THR A 128 -12.70 -7.79 0.31
CA THR A 128 -11.78 -6.69 0.60
C THR A 128 -10.94 -6.93 1.87
N GLY A 129 -10.96 -8.16 2.39
CA GLY A 129 -10.36 -8.51 3.68
C GLY A 129 -8.86 -8.24 3.72
N TYR A 130 -8.13 -8.67 2.69
CA TYR A 130 -6.68 -8.48 2.63
C TYR A 130 -6.28 -7.00 2.66
N LEU A 131 -6.90 -6.18 1.81
CA LEU A 131 -6.62 -4.74 1.78
C LEU A 131 -7.01 -4.06 3.10
N ARG A 132 -8.14 -4.44 3.69
CA ARG A 132 -8.52 -3.95 5.03
C ARG A 132 -7.47 -4.34 6.08
N GLY A 133 -6.95 -5.56 6.01
CA GLY A 133 -5.84 -6.03 6.83
C GLY A 133 -4.56 -5.21 6.65
N LEU A 134 -4.16 -4.90 5.41
CA LEU A 134 -2.98 -4.08 5.12
C LEU A 134 -3.15 -2.67 5.70
N VAL A 135 -4.28 -2.03 5.43
CA VAL A 135 -4.61 -0.71 5.95
C VAL A 135 -4.63 -0.70 7.48
N THR A 136 -5.15 -1.76 8.10
CA THR A 136 -5.11 -1.90 9.56
C THR A 136 -3.68 -2.01 10.07
N ALA A 137 -2.85 -2.85 9.44
CA ALA A 137 -1.46 -3.05 9.83
C ALA A 137 -0.67 -1.74 9.85
N ILE A 138 -0.83 -0.91 8.82
CA ILE A 138 -0.09 0.36 8.69
C ILE A 138 -0.59 1.44 9.65
N CYS A 139 -1.81 1.31 10.19
CA CYS A 139 -2.34 2.21 11.23
C CYS A 139 -1.93 1.78 12.66
N LEU A 140 -1.49 0.53 12.86
CA LEU A 140 -1.10 0.02 14.19
C LEU A 140 -0.09 0.90 14.93
N PRO A 141 0.97 1.46 14.30
CA PRO A 141 1.94 2.27 15.02
C PRO A 141 1.32 3.47 15.73
N GLU A 142 0.43 4.18 15.04
CA GLU A 142 -0.24 5.35 15.61
C GLU A 142 -1.25 4.93 16.67
N MET A 143 -2.08 3.92 16.38
CA MET A 143 -3.11 3.44 17.31
C MET A 143 -2.50 2.93 18.62
N LEU A 144 -1.43 2.15 18.55
CA LEU A 144 -0.75 1.56 19.71
C LEU A 144 0.09 2.59 20.47
N SER A 145 0.71 3.54 19.77
CA SER A 145 1.45 4.63 20.42
C SER A 145 0.57 5.47 21.35
N GLN A 146 -0.69 5.72 20.96
CA GLN A 146 -1.67 6.42 21.81
C GLN A 146 -2.01 5.63 23.09
N MET A 147 -1.78 4.32 23.09
CA MET A 147 -1.99 3.43 24.23
C MET A 147 -0.71 3.20 25.05
N GLY A 148 0.44 3.74 24.63
CA GLY A 148 1.74 3.46 25.24
C GLY A 148 2.29 2.07 24.92
N GLU A 149 1.74 1.39 23.92
CA GLU A 149 2.10 0.04 23.51
C GLU A 149 3.10 0.06 22.35
N SER A 150 3.92 -0.98 22.25
CA SER A 150 4.83 -1.17 21.12
C SER A 150 4.10 -1.73 19.91
N SER A 151 4.48 -1.25 18.72
CA SER A 151 3.89 -1.68 17.47
C SER A 151 4.67 -2.83 16.84
N PRO A 152 4.00 -3.86 16.29
CA PRO A 152 4.63 -4.89 15.46
C PRO A 152 4.99 -4.38 14.05
N VAL A 153 4.70 -3.11 13.76
CA VAL A 153 4.96 -2.44 12.48
C VAL A 153 5.77 -1.18 12.74
N VAL A 154 6.78 -0.93 11.91
CA VAL A 154 7.54 0.31 11.84
C VAL A 154 7.34 0.92 10.46
N LEU A 155 6.97 2.20 10.42
CA LEU A 155 6.91 2.98 9.18
C LEU A 155 8.20 3.79 9.06
N MET A 156 9.06 3.42 8.11
CA MET A 156 10.34 4.08 7.88
C MET A 156 10.26 4.98 6.65
N PRO A 157 10.64 6.27 6.75
CA PRO A 157 10.87 7.08 5.56
C PRO A 157 11.91 6.42 4.65
N ALA A 158 11.68 6.52 3.34
CA ALA A 158 12.54 5.90 2.35
C ALA A 158 12.96 6.89 1.27
N ASP A 159 14.17 6.70 0.74
CA ASP A 159 14.66 7.40 -0.44
C ASP A 159 14.38 6.56 -1.69
N ALA A 160 14.19 7.23 -2.83
CA ALA A 160 14.02 6.52 -4.09
C ALA A 160 15.34 5.83 -4.51
N PRO A 161 15.29 4.64 -5.12
CA PRO A 161 16.45 4.05 -5.79
C PRO A 161 17.04 5.01 -6.83
N GLU A 162 18.36 5.01 -7.02
CA GLU A 162 19.04 5.95 -7.92
C GLU A 162 18.48 5.91 -9.36
N GLU A 163 18.24 4.71 -9.87
CA GLU A 163 17.72 4.46 -11.23
C GLU A 163 16.28 5.00 -11.41
N GLU A 164 15.50 5.04 -10.33
CA GLU A 164 14.09 5.45 -10.32
C GLU A 164 13.88 6.84 -9.70
N ALA A 165 14.94 7.50 -9.23
CA ALA A 165 14.84 8.75 -8.47
C ALA A 165 14.14 9.87 -9.23
N SER A 166 14.30 9.93 -10.55
CA SER A 166 13.59 10.90 -11.40
C SER A 166 12.10 10.59 -11.51
N LEU A 167 11.73 9.32 -11.57
CA LEU A 167 10.32 8.88 -11.63
C LEU A 167 9.65 9.11 -10.27
N LEU A 168 10.26 8.70 -9.17
CA LEU A 168 9.66 8.79 -7.84
C LEU A 168 9.80 10.17 -7.18
N ARG A 169 10.38 11.15 -7.88
CA ARG A 169 10.48 12.52 -7.39
C ARG A 169 9.10 13.10 -7.05
N GLY A 170 9.03 13.74 -5.88
CA GLY A 170 7.84 14.45 -5.41
C GLY A 170 6.88 13.59 -4.58
N PHE A 171 7.16 12.31 -4.41
CA PHE A 171 6.44 11.44 -3.48
C PHE A 171 7.06 11.48 -2.08
N ARG A 172 6.23 11.22 -1.07
CA ARG A 172 6.69 10.91 0.30
C ARG A 172 6.74 9.39 0.42
N LEU A 173 7.91 8.82 0.17
CA LEU A 173 8.12 7.39 0.15
C LEU A 173 8.35 6.85 1.56
N SER A 174 7.80 5.68 1.86
CA SER A 174 7.99 4.99 3.12
C SER A 174 7.89 3.48 2.93
N VAL A 175 8.46 2.72 3.86
CA VAL A 175 8.35 1.26 3.89
C VAL A 175 7.74 0.85 5.24
N ALA A 176 6.72 0.00 5.21
CA ALA A 176 6.18 -0.68 6.38
C ALA A 176 6.90 -2.01 6.56
N MET A 177 7.53 -2.19 7.72
CA MET A 177 8.33 -3.37 8.02
C MET A 177 8.20 -3.83 9.47
N SER A 178 8.58 -5.07 9.73
CA SER A 178 8.70 -5.59 11.09
C SER A 178 9.87 -4.92 11.84
N PRO A 179 9.78 -4.70 13.17
CA PRO A 179 10.87 -4.09 13.95
C PRO A 179 12.23 -4.80 13.82
N GLY A 180 12.21 -6.13 13.63
CA GLY A 180 13.42 -6.93 13.44
C GLY A 180 14.11 -6.73 12.09
N SER A 181 13.41 -6.16 11.12
CA SER A 181 13.89 -5.88 9.76
C SER A 181 14.39 -4.44 9.58
N VAL A 182 14.34 -3.63 10.64
CA VAL A 182 14.84 -2.24 10.60
C VAL A 182 16.37 -2.25 10.45
N PRO A 183 16.95 -1.56 9.44
CA PRO A 183 18.39 -1.43 9.31
C PRO A 183 19.01 -0.73 10.53
N GLY A 184 20.08 -1.31 11.07
CA GLY A 184 20.84 -0.79 12.22
C GLY A 184 21.78 0.38 11.90
#